data_AF-A0A1I7UZ41-F1
#
_entry.id   AF-A0A1I7UZ41-F1
#
_cell.length_a   1.000
_cell.length_b   1.000
_cell.length_c   1.000
_cell.angle_alpha   90.00
_cell.angle_beta   90.00
_cell.angle_gamma   90.00
#
_symmetry.space_group_name_H-M   'P 1'
#
loop_
_entity.id
_entity.type
_entity.pdbx_description
1 polymer ?
#
loop_
_entity_poly.entity_id
_entity_poly.type
_entity_poly.pdbx_seq_one_letter_code
_entity_poly.pdbx_strand_id
1 'polypeptide(L)'
;MKVLLVLFFILSTTMATRVKRADLTEREKLDTANEVNAGRRQVAKIGNIANMNALVYSDSSPFPTKCAYKNINFPVHDYDVNFMRNLLKTKLASFKANLQDIIEQSENSAYNCINPKQEEIQCKTMECDIDGRMLHVPNCGCGLEPGFQMSDVVTGKAGSNCQIDSEDDGLCVVGFLTNGEDSGSGGSVEATTTDISSSIFSIGTLLLLTVFYLIF
;
A
#
# COMPACT_ATOMS: atom_id res chain seq x y z
N MET A 1 31.54 37.71 -16.68
CA MET A 1 31.81 36.26 -16.86
C MET A 1 31.81 35.46 -15.55
N LYS A 2 32.53 35.88 -14.49
CA LYS A 2 32.62 35.10 -13.23
C LYS A 2 31.29 34.86 -12.51
N VAL A 3 30.36 35.83 -12.53
CA VAL A 3 29.02 35.72 -11.92
C VAL A 3 28.12 34.70 -12.65
N LEU A 4 28.30 34.54 -13.97
CA LEU A 4 27.49 33.63 -14.80
C LEU A 4 27.85 32.16 -14.55
N LEU A 5 29.13 31.88 -14.25
CA LEU A 5 29.60 30.53 -13.90
C LEU A 5 29.05 30.05 -12.54
N VAL A 6 28.89 30.95 -11.57
CA VAL A 6 28.32 30.61 -10.25
C VAL A 6 26.82 30.28 -10.37
N LEU A 7 26.08 31.03 -11.20
CA LEU A 7 24.65 30.77 -11.46
C LEU A 7 24.41 29.42 -12.16
N PHE A 8 25.25 29.02 -13.11
CA PHE A 8 25.17 27.70 -13.75
C PHE A 8 25.47 26.55 -12.78
N PHE A 9 26.35 26.76 -11.79
CA PHE A 9 26.67 25.75 -10.76
C PHE A 9 25.56 25.59 -9.72
N ILE A 10 24.82 26.66 -9.41
CA ILE A 10 23.67 26.59 -8.49
C ILE A 10 22.47 25.94 -9.18
N LEU A 11 22.25 26.22 -10.47
CA LEU A 11 21.17 25.60 -11.24
C LEU A 11 21.40 24.10 -11.48
N SER A 12 22.65 23.63 -11.61
CA SER A 12 22.95 22.21 -11.85
C SER A 12 22.79 21.32 -10.61
N THR A 13 22.88 21.87 -9.39
CA THR A 13 22.74 21.07 -8.16
C THR A 13 21.29 20.83 -7.74
N THR A 14 20.34 21.66 -8.19
CA THR A 14 18.91 21.52 -7.83
C THR A 14 18.17 20.40 -8.57
N MET A 15 18.71 19.87 -9.68
CA MET A 15 18.05 18.81 -10.46
C MET A 15 18.43 17.38 -10.06
N ALA A 16 19.39 17.18 -9.15
CA ALA A 16 20.00 15.86 -8.92
C ALA A 16 19.47 15.10 -7.68
N THR A 17 18.68 15.72 -6.81
CA THR A 17 18.11 15.02 -5.65
C THR A 17 16.67 14.60 -5.92
N ARG A 18 16.45 13.76 -6.94
CA ARG A 18 15.30 12.86 -6.93
C ARG A 18 15.53 11.88 -5.77
N VAL A 19 15.07 12.28 -4.59
CA VAL A 19 15.05 11.44 -3.39
C VAL A 19 14.26 10.20 -3.77
N LYS A 20 14.96 9.08 -4.02
CA LYS A 20 14.32 7.78 -4.11
C LYS A 20 13.58 7.62 -2.78
N ARG A 21 12.26 7.48 -2.85
CA ARG A 21 11.44 7.27 -1.65
C ARG A 21 12.06 6.07 -0.91
N ALA A 22 12.43 6.29 0.35
CA ALA A 22 13.03 5.24 1.17
C ALA A 22 12.08 4.05 1.25
N ASP A 23 12.62 2.87 1.55
CA ASP A 23 11.80 1.72 1.91
C ASP A 23 10.80 2.11 3.00
N LEU A 24 9.59 1.54 2.94
CA LEU A 24 8.55 1.83 3.92
C LEU A 24 9.07 1.56 5.33
N THR A 25 8.75 2.45 6.27
CA THR A 25 9.02 2.20 7.69
C THR A 25 8.17 1.04 8.19
N GLU A 26 8.61 0.36 9.27
CA GLU A 26 7.84 -0.75 9.87
C GLU A 26 6.41 -0.34 10.26
N ARG A 27 6.23 0.92 10.68
CA ARG A 27 4.92 1.48 10.96
C ARG A 27 4.06 1.58 9.69
N GLU A 28 4.60 2.11 8.59
CA GLU A 28 3.87 2.20 7.32
C GLU A 28 3.52 0.83 6.75
N LYS A 29 4.41 -0.16 6.91
CA LYS A 29 4.15 -1.56 6.54
C LYS A 29 2.96 -2.13 7.32
N LEU A 30 2.95 -1.94 8.63
CA LEU A 30 1.86 -2.37 9.51
C LEU A 30 0.55 -1.67 9.17
N ASP A 31 0.56 -0.35 8.99
CA ASP A 31 -0.62 0.44 8.63
C ASP A 31 -1.18 0.01 7.26
N THR A 32 -0.30 -0.30 6.31
CA THR A 32 -0.67 -0.82 4.99
C THR A 32 -1.39 -2.17 5.09
N ALA A 33 -0.82 -3.12 5.84
CA ALA A 33 -1.45 -4.43 6.05
C ALA A 33 -2.81 -4.29 6.76
N ASN A 34 -2.90 -3.43 7.77
CA ASN A 34 -4.14 -3.16 8.51
C ASN A 34 -5.24 -2.58 7.61
N GLU A 35 -4.90 -1.66 6.71
CA GLU A 35 -5.85 -1.07 5.78
C GLU A 35 -6.42 -2.12 4.80
N VAL A 36 -5.56 -2.98 4.24
CA VAL A 36 -6.01 -4.05 3.34
C VAL A 36 -6.84 -5.08 4.09
N ASN A 37 -6.45 -5.43 5.33
CA ASN A 37 -7.23 -6.31 6.19
C ASN A 37 -8.60 -5.73 6.55
N ALA A 38 -8.73 -4.42 6.71
CA ALA A 38 -10.05 -3.78 6.90
C ALA A 38 -10.97 -4.02 5.69
N GLY A 39 -10.42 -3.97 4.47
CA GLY A 39 -11.14 -4.38 3.26
C GLY A 39 -11.50 -5.86 3.25
N ARG A 40 -10.56 -6.75 3.60
CA ARG A 40 -10.78 -8.20 3.67
C ARG A 40 -11.86 -8.60 4.67
N ARG A 41 -11.94 -7.95 5.84
CA ARG A 41 -13.04 -8.15 6.81
C ARG A 41 -14.41 -7.90 6.18
N GLN A 42 -14.54 -6.81 5.42
CA GLN A 42 -15.79 -6.50 4.71
C GLN A 42 -16.11 -7.54 3.65
N VAL A 43 -15.11 -7.94 2.85
CA VAL A 43 -15.27 -8.98 1.82
C VAL A 43 -15.70 -10.31 2.44
N ALA A 44 -15.06 -10.74 3.54
CA ALA A 44 -15.39 -11.98 4.23
C ALA A 44 -16.84 -11.99 4.76
N LYS A 45 -17.28 -10.87 5.36
CA LYS A 45 -18.64 -10.71 5.87
C LYS A 45 -19.69 -10.67 4.77
N ILE A 46 -19.45 -9.91 3.69
CA ILE A 46 -20.39 -9.78 2.57
C ILE A 46 -20.48 -11.09 1.77
N GLY A 47 -19.34 -11.75 1.57
CA GLY A 47 -19.22 -12.99 0.80
C GLY A 47 -19.49 -14.26 1.59
N ASN A 48 -19.73 -14.18 2.90
CA ASN A 48 -19.80 -15.34 3.80
C ASN A 48 -18.59 -16.28 3.62
N ILE A 49 -17.38 -15.74 3.74
CA ILE A 49 -16.12 -16.48 3.56
C ILE A 49 -15.56 -16.83 4.93
N ALA A 50 -15.63 -18.10 5.30
CA ALA A 50 -15.31 -18.57 6.64
C ALA A 50 -13.79 -18.70 6.92
N ASN A 51 -12.97 -18.75 5.87
CA ASN A 51 -11.54 -19.04 5.94
C ASN A 51 -10.63 -17.90 5.44
N MET A 52 -11.07 -16.64 5.55
CA MET A 52 -10.30 -15.49 5.07
C MET A 52 -9.11 -15.21 6.00
N ASN A 53 -7.88 -15.47 5.57
CA ASN A 53 -6.69 -15.17 6.38
C ASN A 53 -6.44 -13.66 6.52
N ALA A 54 -5.88 -13.23 7.65
CA ALA A 54 -5.30 -11.90 7.81
C ALA A 54 -3.95 -11.83 7.07
N LEU A 55 -3.69 -10.71 6.42
CA LEU A 55 -2.42 -10.45 5.74
C LEU A 55 -1.41 -9.84 6.72
N VAL A 56 -0.18 -10.32 6.64
CA VAL A 56 0.99 -9.77 7.34
C VAL A 56 1.94 -9.17 6.30
N TYR A 57 2.49 -7.98 6.58
CA TYR A 57 3.44 -7.38 5.66
C TYR A 57 4.74 -8.19 5.64
N SER A 58 5.25 -8.53 4.44
CA SER A 58 6.45 -9.34 4.26
C SER A 58 7.25 -8.82 3.07
N ASP A 59 8.50 -8.43 3.30
CA ASP A 59 9.38 -8.00 2.22
C ASP A 59 9.85 -9.15 1.30
N SER A 60 9.69 -10.39 1.76
CA SER A 60 9.94 -11.61 1.00
C SER A 60 8.75 -12.10 0.20
N SER A 61 7.57 -11.49 0.36
CA SER A 61 6.36 -11.92 -0.35
C SER A 61 6.52 -11.75 -1.86
N PRO A 62 5.94 -12.66 -2.68
CA PRO A 62 5.91 -12.48 -4.14
C PRO A 62 5.32 -11.13 -4.55
N PHE A 63 6.01 -10.44 -5.44
CA PHE A 63 5.56 -9.17 -5.99
C PHE A 63 5.32 -9.30 -7.49
N PRO A 64 4.20 -8.80 -8.02
CA PRO A 64 3.89 -8.93 -9.43
C PRO A 64 4.90 -8.16 -10.29
N THR A 65 5.33 -8.81 -11.38
CA THR A 65 6.26 -8.20 -12.36
C THR A 65 5.57 -7.28 -13.36
N LYS A 66 4.23 -7.38 -13.45
CA LYS A 66 3.39 -6.57 -14.34
C LYS A 66 2.33 -5.88 -13.50
N CYS A 67 1.98 -4.66 -13.90
CA CYS A 67 0.90 -3.90 -13.30
C CYS A 67 0.07 -3.29 -14.42
N ALA A 68 -1.13 -3.81 -14.62
CA ALA A 68 -2.04 -3.34 -15.67
C ALA A 68 -3.47 -3.35 -15.14
N TYR A 69 -4.14 -2.22 -15.27
CA TYR A 69 -5.50 -2.03 -14.83
C TYR A 69 -6.32 -1.38 -15.94
N LYS A 70 -7.51 -1.94 -16.18
CA LYS A 70 -8.43 -1.47 -17.21
C LYS A 70 -9.78 -1.12 -16.60
N ASN A 71 -10.46 -0.17 -17.23
CA ASN A 71 -11.77 0.34 -16.85
C ASN A 71 -11.76 0.87 -15.41
N ILE A 72 -10.76 1.69 -15.07
CA ILE A 72 -10.75 2.35 -13.76
C ILE A 72 -11.73 3.52 -13.80
N ASN A 73 -12.82 3.41 -13.05
CA ASN A 73 -13.89 4.41 -13.00
C ASN A 73 -13.59 5.57 -12.02
N PHE A 74 -12.32 5.94 -11.86
CA PHE A 74 -11.91 7.08 -11.04
C PHE A 74 -10.65 7.73 -11.61
N PRO A 75 -10.45 9.05 -11.44
CA PRO A 75 -9.25 9.72 -11.93
C PRO A 75 -8.01 9.23 -11.16
N VAL A 76 -6.93 8.96 -11.88
CA VAL A 76 -5.64 8.56 -11.32
C VAL A 76 -4.55 9.51 -11.78
N HIS A 77 -3.71 9.93 -10.84
CA HIS A 77 -2.54 10.76 -11.07
C HIS A 77 -1.25 10.00 -10.79
N ASP A 78 -0.15 10.48 -11.36
CA ASP A 78 1.18 9.94 -11.07
C ASP A 78 1.49 10.14 -9.58
N TYR A 79 2.01 9.11 -8.93
CA TYR A 79 2.27 9.02 -7.49
C TYR A 79 1.02 9.14 -6.59
N ASP A 80 -0.17 8.82 -7.09
CA ASP A 80 -1.39 8.82 -6.28
C ASP A 80 -1.35 7.76 -5.16
N VAL A 81 -1.09 8.22 -3.93
CA VAL A 81 -1.02 7.38 -2.73
C VAL A 81 -2.35 6.70 -2.38
N ASN A 82 -3.48 7.22 -2.89
CA ASN A 82 -4.81 6.67 -2.63
C ASN A 82 -5.26 5.66 -3.70
N PHE A 83 -4.43 5.38 -4.71
CA PHE A 83 -4.78 4.51 -5.83
C PHE A 83 -5.32 3.15 -5.35
N MET A 84 -4.58 2.45 -4.48
CA MET A 84 -4.97 1.13 -3.97
C MET A 84 -6.26 1.15 -3.16
N ARG A 85 -6.43 2.16 -2.30
CA ARG A 85 -7.64 2.36 -1.51
C ARG A 85 -8.86 2.54 -2.41
N ASN A 86 -8.74 3.41 -3.42
CA ASN A 86 -9.81 3.69 -4.37
C ASN A 86 -10.12 2.47 -5.25
N LEU A 87 -9.09 1.72 -5.65
CA LEU A 87 -9.21 0.48 -6.41
C LEU A 87 -10.01 -0.58 -5.63
N LEU A 88 -9.64 -0.85 -4.38
CA LEU A 88 -10.35 -1.81 -3.52
C LEU A 88 -11.79 -1.35 -3.26
N LYS A 89 -12.00 -0.06 -2.95
CA LYS A 89 -13.33 0.49 -2.69
C LYS A 89 -14.27 0.38 -3.89
N THR A 90 -13.79 0.67 -5.10
CA THR A 90 -14.61 0.56 -6.32
C THR A 90 -14.92 -0.90 -6.67
N LYS A 91 -13.97 -1.82 -6.43
CA LYS A 91 -14.16 -3.24 -6.72
C LYS A 91 -14.93 -4.01 -5.65
N LEU A 92 -15.07 -3.49 -4.44
CA LEU A 92 -15.90 -4.10 -3.41
C LEU A 92 -17.36 -4.27 -3.88
N ALA A 93 -17.89 -3.29 -4.63
CA ALA A 93 -19.21 -3.41 -5.25
C ALA A 93 -19.24 -4.50 -6.33
N SER A 94 -18.19 -4.57 -7.17
CA SER A 94 -18.05 -5.62 -8.18
C SER A 94 -17.95 -7.02 -7.57
N PHE A 95 -17.31 -7.16 -6.41
CA PHE A 95 -17.19 -8.44 -5.71
C PHE A 95 -18.56 -9.05 -5.38
N LYS A 96 -19.49 -8.19 -4.98
CA LYS A 96 -20.87 -8.62 -4.70
C LYS A 96 -21.64 -9.00 -5.97
N ALA A 97 -21.32 -8.37 -7.10
CA ALA A 97 -22.08 -8.51 -8.34
C ALA A 97 -21.55 -9.64 -9.25
N ASN A 98 -20.23 -9.78 -9.38
CA ASN A 98 -19.58 -10.72 -10.27
C ASN A 98 -18.20 -11.13 -9.75
N LEU A 99 -18.17 -12.20 -8.96
CA LEU A 99 -16.94 -12.76 -8.39
C LEU A 99 -15.98 -13.31 -9.46
N GLN A 100 -16.54 -13.80 -10.58
CA GLN A 100 -15.79 -14.40 -11.69
C GLN A 100 -14.85 -13.38 -12.35
N ASP A 101 -15.32 -12.15 -12.57
CA ASP A 101 -14.49 -11.08 -13.15
C ASP A 101 -13.24 -10.80 -12.31
N ILE A 102 -13.34 -10.95 -10.99
CA ILE A 102 -12.23 -10.67 -10.09
C ILE A 102 -11.24 -11.82 -10.09
N ILE A 103 -11.73 -13.06 -10.14
CA ILE A 103 -10.91 -14.27 -10.32
C ILE A 103 -10.07 -14.15 -11.58
N GLU A 104 -10.68 -13.79 -12.70
CA GLU A 104 -9.98 -13.63 -13.98
C GLU A 104 -8.91 -12.52 -13.97
N GLN A 105 -9.11 -11.49 -13.15
CA GLN A 105 -8.15 -10.39 -13.01
C GLN A 105 -7.15 -10.62 -11.87
N SER A 106 -7.33 -11.64 -11.04
CA SER A 106 -6.55 -11.83 -9.81
C SER A 106 -5.13 -12.31 -10.05
N GLU A 107 -4.88 -13.00 -11.16
CA GLU A 107 -3.58 -13.60 -11.42
C GLU A 107 -2.47 -12.52 -11.48
N ASN A 108 -1.51 -12.60 -10.57
CA ASN A 108 -0.39 -11.67 -10.44
C ASN A 108 -0.83 -10.20 -10.38
N SER A 109 -1.95 -9.89 -9.71
CA SER A 109 -2.43 -8.53 -9.52
C SER A 109 -2.77 -8.24 -8.07
N ALA A 110 -3.01 -6.97 -7.75
CA ALA A 110 -3.49 -6.60 -6.42
C ALA A 110 -4.87 -7.19 -6.08
N TYR A 111 -5.65 -7.64 -7.07
CA TYR A 111 -6.92 -8.30 -6.78
C TYR A 111 -6.74 -9.67 -6.14
N ASN A 112 -5.55 -10.29 -6.28
CA ASN A 112 -5.23 -11.51 -5.55
C ASN A 112 -5.28 -11.33 -4.03
N CYS A 113 -5.13 -10.09 -3.53
CA CYS A 113 -5.21 -9.76 -2.11
C CYS A 113 -6.61 -9.97 -1.50
N ILE A 114 -7.60 -10.46 -2.25
CA ILE A 114 -8.89 -10.92 -1.70
C ILE A 114 -8.98 -12.45 -1.59
N ASN A 115 -8.00 -13.19 -2.12
CA ASN A 115 -8.01 -14.65 -2.01
C ASN A 115 -7.88 -15.01 -0.52
N PRO A 116 -8.80 -15.84 0.04
CA PRO A 116 -8.80 -16.20 1.45
C PRO A 116 -7.54 -16.94 1.91
N LYS A 117 -6.81 -17.61 1.00
CA LYS A 117 -5.55 -18.31 1.34
C LYS A 117 -4.33 -17.40 1.50
N GLN A 118 -4.39 -16.15 1.04
CA GLN A 118 -3.25 -15.24 1.13
C GLN A 118 -2.98 -14.87 2.58
N GLU A 119 -1.72 -14.91 2.99
CA GLU A 119 -1.27 -14.62 4.36
C GLU A 119 -0.25 -13.49 4.39
N GLU A 120 0.37 -13.18 3.24
CA GLU A 120 1.40 -12.16 3.14
C GLU A 120 1.03 -11.07 2.12
N ILE A 121 1.48 -9.85 2.40
CA ILE A 121 1.37 -8.71 1.48
C ILE A 121 2.70 -7.98 1.36
N GLN A 122 3.01 -7.53 0.15
CA GLN A 122 4.08 -6.58 -0.12
C GLN A 122 3.55 -5.46 -1.00
N CYS A 123 3.85 -4.20 -0.66
CA CYS A 123 3.45 -3.04 -1.46
C CYS A 123 4.66 -2.20 -1.85
N LYS A 124 4.76 -1.82 -3.13
CA LYS A 124 5.83 -0.97 -3.66
C LYS A 124 5.27 -0.01 -4.69
N THR A 125 5.91 1.13 -4.88
CA THR A 125 5.60 1.99 -6.02
C THR A 125 6.22 1.37 -7.28
N MET A 126 5.42 1.18 -8.33
CA MET A 126 5.88 0.67 -9.61
C MET A 126 5.18 1.36 -10.77
N GLU A 127 5.72 1.21 -11.98
CA GLU A 127 5.09 1.67 -13.21
C GLU A 127 3.93 0.72 -13.58
N CYS A 128 2.75 1.29 -13.80
CA CYS A 128 1.52 0.58 -14.11
C CYS A 128 0.86 1.13 -15.37
N ASP A 129 0.37 0.26 -16.25
CA ASP A 129 -0.50 0.62 -17.37
C ASP A 129 -1.94 0.76 -16.86
N ILE A 130 -2.40 2.00 -16.71
CA ILE A 130 -3.76 2.32 -16.27
C ILE A 130 -4.52 2.94 -17.43
N ASP A 131 -5.44 2.18 -18.01
CA ASP A 131 -6.24 2.60 -19.17
C ASP A 131 -5.40 3.13 -20.35
N GLY A 132 -4.25 2.48 -20.62
CA GLY A 132 -3.32 2.83 -21.70
C GLY A 132 -2.32 3.92 -21.32
N ARG A 133 -2.26 4.33 -20.06
CA ARG A 133 -1.33 5.35 -19.55
C ARG A 133 -0.36 4.74 -18.56
N MET A 134 0.93 4.93 -18.78
CA MET A 134 1.96 4.54 -17.81
C MET A 134 2.02 5.55 -16.66
N LEU A 135 1.76 5.09 -15.44
CA LEU A 135 1.77 5.89 -14.21
C LEU A 135 2.56 5.17 -13.10
N HIS A 136 3.30 5.91 -12.28
CA HIS A 136 3.94 5.39 -11.07
C HIS A 136 2.95 5.42 -9.91
N VAL A 137 2.42 4.27 -9.51
CA VAL A 137 1.43 4.19 -8.43
C VAL A 137 1.86 3.13 -7.41
N PRO A 138 1.41 3.22 -6.14
CA PRO A 138 1.55 2.11 -5.22
C PRO A 138 0.79 0.89 -5.78
N ASN A 139 1.45 -0.26 -5.80
CA ASN A 139 0.85 -1.54 -6.14
C ASN A 139 1.19 -2.57 -5.06
N CYS A 140 0.29 -3.53 -4.83
CA CYS A 140 0.49 -4.58 -3.84
C CYS A 140 0.42 -5.96 -4.49
N GLY A 141 1.32 -6.85 -4.07
CA GLY A 141 1.24 -8.29 -4.29
C GLY A 141 0.84 -8.98 -3.00
N CYS A 142 0.03 -10.02 -3.11
CA CYS A 142 -0.28 -10.91 -2.00
C CYS A 142 0.11 -12.34 -2.36
N GLY A 143 0.72 -13.03 -1.40
CA GLY A 143 1.27 -14.38 -1.54
C GLY A 143 0.77 -15.35 -0.46
N LEU A 144 0.88 -16.66 -0.67
CA LEU A 144 1.81 -17.35 -1.60
C LEU A 144 1.24 -17.73 -2.99
N GLU A 145 -0.08 -17.78 -3.14
CA GLU A 145 -0.69 -18.27 -4.38
C GLU A 145 -0.70 -17.18 -5.45
N PRO A 146 -0.46 -17.50 -6.74
CA PRO A 146 -0.38 -16.47 -7.79
C PRO A 146 -1.72 -15.87 -8.20
N GLY A 147 -2.85 -16.48 -7.81
CA GLY A 147 -4.19 -16.02 -8.20
C GLY A 147 -5.28 -16.54 -7.27
N PHE A 148 -6.50 -16.06 -7.49
CA PHE A 148 -7.69 -16.42 -6.74
C PHE A 148 -8.49 -17.49 -7.49
N GLN A 149 -8.87 -18.57 -6.81
CA GLN A 149 -9.77 -19.59 -7.35
C GLN A 149 -11.02 -19.75 -6.48
N MET A 150 -12.16 -20.08 -7.10
CA MET A 150 -13.41 -20.34 -6.34
C MET A 150 -13.25 -21.46 -5.31
N SER A 151 -12.41 -22.46 -5.60
CA SER A 151 -12.13 -23.57 -4.69
C SER A 151 -11.40 -23.15 -3.40
N ASP A 152 -10.84 -21.94 -3.36
CA ASP A 152 -10.17 -21.41 -2.17
C ASP A 152 -11.19 -20.88 -1.14
N VAL A 153 -12.43 -20.63 -1.56
CA VAL A 153 -13.49 -20.06 -0.73
C VAL A 153 -14.22 -21.17 0.04
N VAL A 154 -14.16 -21.12 1.37
CA VAL A 154 -15.05 -21.91 2.23
C VAL A 154 -16.23 -21.03 2.61
N THR A 155 -17.43 -21.41 2.13
CA THR A 155 -18.65 -20.67 2.46
C THR A 155 -19.06 -20.95 3.91
N GLY A 156 -19.32 -19.89 4.68
CA GLY A 156 -19.77 -19.96 6.06
C GLY A 156 -19.75 -18.61 6.76
N LYS A 157 -20.02 -18.58 8.07
CA LYS A 157 -19.88 -17.34 8.84
C LYS A 157 -18.41 -16.89 8.78
N ALA A 158 -18.14 -15.61 8.55
CA ALA A 158 -16.78 -15.09 8.49
C ALA A 158 -15.98 -15.52 9.73
N GLY A 159 -14.77 -16.05 9.52
CA GLY A 159 -13.90 -16.60 10.56
C GLY A 159 -14.31 -17.96 11.16
N SER A 160 -15.41 -18.58 10.73
CA SER A 160 -15.88 -19.84 11.33
C SER A 160 -15.10 -21.08 10.87
N ASN A 161 -14.17 -20.94 9.93
CA ASN A 161 -13.35 -22.04 9.42
C ASN A 161 -11.85 -21.67 9.44
N CYS A 162 -11.43 -21.00 10.51
CA CYS A 162 -10.02 -20.77 10.80
C CYS A 162 -9.38 -22.06 11.33
N GLN A 163 -8.17 -22.38 10.87
CA GLN A 163 -7.46 -23.59 11.32
C GLN A 163 -7.02 -23.50 12.79
N ILE A 164 -6.81 -22.28 13.27
CA ILE A 164 -6.48 -21.94 14.65
C ILE A 164 -7.69 -21.17 15.20
N ASP A 165 -8.05 -21.39 16.46
CA ASP A 165 -9.17 -20.70 17.15
C ASP A 165 -8.92 -19.19 17.39
N SER A 166 -8.07 -18.55 16.57
CA SER A 166 -7.79 -17.12 16.59
C SER A 166 -8.45 -16.44 15.40
N GLU A 167 -9.43 -15.60 15.72
CA GLU A 167 -10.23 -14.84 14.77
C GLU A 167 -10.16 -13.35 15.14
N ASP A 168 -10.05 -12.50 14.13
CA ASP A 168 -10.08 -11.05 14.25
C ASP A 168 -11.13 -10.46 13.29
N ASP A 169 -12.35 -10.35 13.82
CA ASP A 169 -13.50 -9.72 13.17
C ASP A 169 -13.80 -10.28 11.76
N GLY A 170 -13.76 -11.60 11.65
CA GLY A 170 -14.03 -12.40 10.46
C GLY A 170 -12.78 -12.84 9.69
N LEU A 171 -11.58 -12.46 10.14
CA LEU A 171 -10.32 -12.95 9.59
C LEU A 171 -9.69 -14.03 10.45
N CYS A 172 -9.04 -15.00 9.81
CA CYS A 172 -8.22 -16.00 10.46
C CYS A 172 -6.82 -15.43 10.71
N VAL A 173 -6.44 -15.33 11.98
CA VAL A 173 -5.12 -14.82 12.36
C VAL A 173 -4.20 -16.01 12.56
N VAL A 174 -3.13 -16.08 11.76
CA VAL A 174 -2.05 -17.03 12.02
C VAL A 174 -1.35 -16.53 13.28
N GLY A 175 -1.52 -17.26 14.38
CA GLY A 175 -0.91 -16.91 15.66
C GLY A 175 0.61 -16.93 15.55
N PHE A 176 1.21 -15.79 15.20
CA PHE A 176 2.55 -15.50 15.65
C PHE A 176 2.47 -15.49 17.16
N LEU A 177 3.02 -16.53 17.78
CA LEU A 177 3.19 -16.70 19.21
C LEU A 177 3.33 -15.33 19.86
N THR A 178 2.27 -14.91 20.54
CA THR A 178 2.25 -13.72 21.38
C THR A 178 3.31 -13.94 22.44
N ASN A 179 4.54 -13.51 22.17
CA ASN A 179 5.45 -13.14 23.24
C ASN A 179 4.80 -11.91 23.86
N GLY A 180 4.06 -12.16 24.95
CA GLY A 180 3.18 -11.18 25.55
C GLY A 180 3.88 -9.87 25.84
N GLU A 181 3.54 -8.84 25.09
CA GLU A 181 3.57 -7.48 25.59
C GLU A 181 2.13 -7.01 25.69
N ASP A 182 1.76 -6.80 26.95
CA ASP A 182 0.45 -6.41 27.45
C ASP A 182 -0.15 -5.26 26.64
N SER A 183 -1.41 -5.43 26.28
CA SER A 183 -2.26 -4.39 25.72
C SER A 183 -2.45 -3.25 26.72
N GLY A 184 -1.61 -2.22 26.57
CA GLY A 184 -1.83 -0.90 27.13
C GLY A 184 -3.04 -0.24 26.46
N SER A 185 -4.18 -0.34 27.13
CA SER A 185 -5.44 0.37 26.86
C SER A 185 -5.26 1.87 26.58
N GLY A 186 -5.92 2.34 25.51
CA GLY A 186 -6.57 3.65 25.49
C GLY A 186 -5.69 4.86 25.20
N GLY A 187 -5.43 5.13 23.92
CA GLY A 187 -5.00 6.44 23.45
C GLY A 187 -5.72 6.80 22.16
N SER A 188 -6.74 7.65 22.24
CA SER A 188 -7.31 8.31 21.08
C SER A 188 -6.19 9.11 20.38
N VAL A 189 -5.75 8.62 19.22
CA VAL A 189 -4.77 9.30 18.38
C VAL A 189 -5.45 10.50 17.74
N GLU A 190 -5.33 11.65 18.41
CA GLU A 190 -5.43 12.94 17.76
C GLU A 190 -4.35 12.99 16.68
N ALA A 191 -4.79 13.11 15.43
CA ALA A 191 -3.92 13.25 14.27
C ALA A 191 -3.25 14.63 14.31
N THR A 192 -2.16 14.74 15.07
CA THR A 192 -1.26 15.89 14.96
C THR A 192 -0.42 15.70 13.71
N THR A 193 -0.94 16.20 12.58
CA THR A 193 -0.17 16.46 11.36
C THR A 193 0.98 17.39 11.70
N THR A 194 2.11 16.81 12.07
CA THR A 194 3.35 17.56 12.24
C THR A 194 4.02 17.61 10.87
N ASP A 195 3.73 18.68 10.13
CA ASP A 195 4.40 19.02 8.89
C ASP A 195 5.88 19.34 9.18
N ILE A 196 6.75 18.32 9.21
CA ILE A 196 8.21 18.50 9.34
C ILE A 196 8.86 18.74 7.96
N SER A 197 8.08 18.87 6.89
CA SER A 197 8.64 18.95 5.53
C SER A 197 9.12 20.33 5.09
N SER A 198 9.04 21.38 5.92
CA SER A 198 9.39 22.75 5.54
C SER A 198 10.73 23.28 6.10
N SER A 199 11.37 22.60 7.07
CA SER A 199 12.51 23.18 7.78
C SER A 199 13.88 22.96 7.12
N ILE A 200 14.06 21.94 6.28
CA ILE A 200 15.38 21.62 5.67
C ILE A 200 15.68 22.56 4.50
N PHE A 201 14.66 22.99 3.75
CA PHE A 201 14.83 23.97 2.67
C PHE A 201 15.18 25.38 3.18
N SER A 202 14.73 25.75 4.39
CA SER A 202 15.00 27.09 4.94
C SER A 202 16.46 27.31 5.31
N ILE A 203 17.18 26.28 5.79
CA ILE A 203 18.59 26.40 6.22
C ILE A 203 19.52 26.54 4.99
N GLY A 204 19.26 25.77 3.93
CA GLY A 204 20.05 25.85 2.69
C GLY A 204 19.97 27.23 2.03
N THR A 205 18.78 27.84 2.05
CA THR A 205 18.57 29.18 1.47
C THR A 205 19.26 30.29 2.27
N LEU A 206 19.29 30.17 3.60
CA LEU A 206 19.98 31.11 4.49
C LEU A 206 21.50 31.08 4.33
N LEU A 207 22.09 29.88 4.17
CA LEU A 207 23.52 29.73 3.89
C LEU A 207 23.90 30.33 2.52
N LEU A 208 23.07 30.12 1.50
CA LEU A 208 23.27 30.71 0.18
C LEU A 208 23.21 32.24 0.20
N LEU A 209 22.24 32.83 0.92
CA LEU A 209 22.13 34.28 1.10
C LEU A 209 23.33 34.86 1.85
N THR A 210 23.81 34.18 2.89
CA THR A 210 24.98 34.60 3.66
C THR A 210 26.25 34.61 2.81
N VAL A 211 26.45 33.58 1.99
CA VAL A 211 27.58 33.52 1.04
C VAL A 211 27.46 34.63 0.00
N PHE A 212 26.26 34.92 -0.50
CA PHE A 212 26.02 36.00 -1.45
C PHE A 212 26.37 37.38 -0.85
N TYR A 213 25.97 37.63 0.39
CA TYR A 213 26.23 38.87 1.12
C TYR A 213 27.72 39.07 1.49
N LEU A 214 28.50 37.99 1.61
CA LEU A 214 29.93 38.09 1.89
C LEU A 214 30.78 38.30 0.62
N ILE A 215 30.24 37.99 -0.56
CA ILE A 215 30.94 38.10 -1.84
C ILE A 215 30.69 39.46 -2.51
N PHE A 216 29.52 40.08 -2.27
CA PHE A 216 29.10 41.36 -2.84
C PHE A 216 28.99 42.44 -1.76
#